data_AF-A0A7S1DZE2-F1
#
_entry.id   AF-A0A7S1DZE2-F1
#
_cell.length_a   1.000
_cell.length_b   1.000
_cell.length_c   1.000
_cell.angle_alpha   90.00
_cell.angle_beta   90.00
_cell.angle_gamma   90.00
#
_symmetry.space_group_name_H-M   'P 1'
#
loop_
_entity.id
_entity.type
_entity.pdbx_description
1 polymer ?
#
loop_
_entity_poly.entity_id
_entity_poly.type
_entity_poly.pdbx_seq_one_letter_code
_entity_poly.pdbx_strand_id
1 'polypeptide(L)'
;WSVSVASLEDIDSLNIKVSTETAMAKAVSSLDPPPDLVLVDGSHIPAHLTVKAKAVVKGDLKCVCIAAASIIAKVTRDRIMQEFDQKHPVYKFAKHKGYLTKGAL
;
A
#
# COMPACT_ATOMS: atom_id res chain seq x y z
N TRP A 1 11.09 7.92 -5.10
CA TRP A 1 10.14 6.96 -4.51
C TRP A 1 9.02 6.74 -5.51
N SER A 2 8.32 5.62 -5.41
CA SER A 2 7.22 5.25 -6.30
C SER A 2 6.03 4.78 -5.46
N VAL A 3 4.84 4.85 -6.02
CA VAL A 3 3.62 4.26 -5.45
C VAL A 3 2.88 3.50 -6.54
N SER A 4 2.33 2.36 -6.17
CA SER A 4 1.40 1.60 -7.00
C SER A 4 0.12 1.33 -6.20
N VAL A 5 -1.02 1.40 -6.89
CA VAL A 5 -2.35 1.21 -6.30
C VAL A 5 -2.96 -0.03 -6.96
N ALA A 6 -3.50 -0.93 -6.13
CA ALA A 6 -4.37 -2.00 -6.61
C ALA A 6 -5.81 -1.50 -6.60
N SER A 7 -6.51 -1.71 -7.70
CA SER A 7 -7.92 -1.34 -7.88
C SER A 7 -8.86 -2.29 -7.12
N LEU A 8 -10.15 -1.95 -7.07
CA LEU A 8 -11.17 -2.85 -6.54
C LEU A 8 -11.23 -4.13 -7.39
N GLU A 9 -11.15 -3.97 -8.71
CA GLU A 9 -11.18 -5.04 -9.70
C GLU A 9 -9.99 -6.00 -9.52
N ASP A 10 -8.79 -5.47 -9.22
CA ASP A 10 -7.62 -6.28 -8.86
C ASP A 10 -7.90 -7.12 -7.60
N ILE A 11 -8.46 -6.48 -6.55
CA ILE A 11 -8.73 -7.14 -5.26
C ILE A 11 -9.80 -8.23 -5.41
N ASP A 12 -10.88 -7.96 -6.14
CA ASP A 12 -11.97 -8.89 -6.35
C ASP A 12 -11.53 -10.10 -7.19
N SER A 13 -10.62 -9.90 -8.14
CA SER A 13 -10.11 -10.97 -9.01
C SER A 13 -8.98 -11.80 -8.39
N LEU A 14 -8.08 -11.18 -7.63
CA LEU A 14 -6.86 -11.82 -7.13
C LEU A 14 -6.87 -12.12 -5.63
N ASN A 15 -7.82 -11.58 -4.87
CA ASN A 15 -7.80 -11.41 -3.42
C ASN A 15 -6.83 -10.32 -2.91
N ILE A 16 -7.06 -9.88 -1.66
CA ILE A 16 -6.32 -8.76 -1.05
C ILE A 16 -4.83 -9.05 -0.88
N LYS A 17 -4.43 -10.29 -0.59
CA LYS A 17 -3.04 -10.66 -0.37
C LYS A 17 -2.24 -10.55 -1.67
N VAL A 18 -2.72 -11.21 -2.72
CA VAL A 18 -2.04 -11.22 -4.03
C VAL A 18 -2.04 -9.82 -4.66
N SER A 19 -3.13 -9.07 -4.50
CA SER A 19 -3.21 -7.67 -4.97
C SER A 19 -2.18 -6.77 -4.27
N THR A 20 -2.03 -6.93 -2.96
CA THR A 20 -1.03 -6.19 -2.17
C THR A 20 0.38 -6.54 -2.64
N GLU A 21 0.70 -7.82 -2.77
CA GLU A 21 2.00 -8.30 -3.24
C GLU A 21 2.32 -7.80 -4.66
N THR A 22 1.33 -7.79 -5.54
CA THR A 22 1.46 -7.29 -6.92
C THR A 22 1.72 -5.79 -6.94
N ALA A 23 1.00 -4.99 -6.14
CA ALA A 23 1.24 -3.56 -6.02
C ALA A 23 2.63 -3.26 -5.44
N MET A 24 3.09 -4.02 -4.44
CA MET A 24 4.45 -3.89 -3.90
C MET A 24 5.52 -4.16 -4.97
N ALA A 25 5.37 -5.25 -5.74
CA ALA A 25 6.31 -5.58 -6.81
C ALA A 25 6.36 -4.49 -7.91
N LYS A 26 5.19 -3.98 -8.33
CA LYS A 26 5.08 -2.86 -9.30
C LYS A 26 5.73 -1.57 -8.78
N ALA A 27 5.57 -1.28 -7.49
CA ALA A 27 6.19 -0.10 -6.89
C ALA A 27 7.72 -0.23 -6.95
N VAL A 28 8.27 -1.38 -6.54
CA VAL A 28 9.72 -1.63 -6.58
C VAL A 28 10.27 -1.59 -8.01
N SER A 29 9.59 -2.20 -8.99
CA SER A 29 10.06 -2.20 -10.38
C SER A 29 10.04 -0.82 -11.04
N SER A 30 9.32 0.15 -10.45
CA SER A 30 9.23 1.52 -10.93
C SER A 30 10.27 2.46 -10.30
N LEU A 31 11.17 1.94 -9.45
CA LEU A 31 12.26 2.72 -8.87
C LEU A 31 13.41 2.84 -9.88
N ASP A 32 13.91 4.06 -10.03
CA ASP A 32 15.11 4.37 -10.81
C ASP A 32 16.04 5.24 -9.95
N PRO A 33 17.27 4.78 -9.64
CA PRO A 33 17.81 3.46 -9.99
C PRO A 33 17.11 2.30 -9.25
N PRO A 34 17.22 1.06 -9.74
CA PRO A 34 16.69 -0.12 -9.04
C PRO A 34 17.43 -0.34 -7.71
N PRO A 35 16.74 -0.76 -6.64
CA PRO A 35 17.37 -0.97 -5.34
C PRO A 35 18.20 -2.27 -5.30
N ASP A 36 19.28 -2.28 -4.51
CA ASP A 36 20.09 -3.49 -4.28
C ASP A 36 19.41 -4.51 -3.34
N LEU A 37 18.61 -4.00 -2.38
CA LEU A 37 17.89 -4.78 -1.37
C LEU A 37 16.58 -4.09 -1.01
N VAL A 38 15.51 -4.87 -0.92
CA VAL A 38 14.19 -4.42 -0.45
C VAL A 38 13.92 -4.98 0.95
N LEU A 39 13.53 -4.11 1.88
CA LEU A 39 12.99 -4.53 3.17
C LEU A 39 11.46 -4.43 3.12
N VAL A 40 10.77 -5.53 3.40
CA VAL A 40 9.31 -5.62 3.34
C VAL A 40 8.77 -5.71 4.76
N ASP A 41 7.78 -4.88 5.10
CA ASP A 41 7.09 -5.00 6.38
C ASP A 41 6.20 -6.25 6.40
N GLY A 42 6.41 -7.11 7.40
CA GLY A 42 5.66 -8.34 7.57
C GLY A 42 6.54 -9.57 7.69
N SER A 43 5.93 -10.74 7.52
CA SER A 43 6.56 -12.05 7.73
C SER A 43 6.93 -12.79 6.44
N HIS A 44 6.55 -12.26 5.27
CA HIS A 44 6.74 -12.92 3.99
C HIS A 44 7.28 -11.93 2.94
N ILE A 45 7.99 -12.47 1.95
CA ILE A 45 8.44 -11.72 0.77
C ILE A 45 7.38 -11.90 -0.33
N PRO A 46 6.92 -10.83 -1.00
CA PRO A 46 6.00 -10.93 -2.12
C PRO A 46 6.54 -11.85 -3.21
N ALA A 47 5.71 -12.78 -3.69
CA ALA A 47 6.17 -13.86 -4.58
C ALA A 47 6.79 -13.36 -5.90
N HIS A 48 6.33 -12.19 -6.39
CA HIS A 48 6.74 -11.63 -7.68
C HIS A 48 7.86 -10.58 -7.57
N LEU A 49 8.49 -10.45 -6.40
CA LEU A 49 9.60 -9.52 -6.22
C LEU A 49 10.90 -10.13 -6.77
N THR A 50 11.46 -9.53 -7.83
CA THR A 50 12.67 -10.03 -8.50
C THR A 50 13.97 -9.53 -7.87
N VAL A 51 13.89 -8.48 -7.04
CA VAL A 51 15.03 -7.91 -6.31
C VAL A 51 15.26 -8.69 -5.03
N LYS A 52 16.53 -8.77 -4.57
CA LYS A 52 16.86 -9.34 -3.26
C LYS A 52 16.01 -8.67 -2.18
N ALA A 53 15.41 -9.47 -1.31
CA ALA A 53 14.47 -8.96 -0.32
C ALA A 53 14.58 -9.66 1.03
N LYS A 54 14.15 -8.96 2.07
CA LYS A 54 14.03 -9.48 3.44
C LYS A 54 12.74 -8.99 4.07
N ALA A 55 11.97 -9.93 4.62
CA ALA A 55 10.81 -9.61 5.42
C ALA A 55 11.23 -9.20 6.85
N VAL A 56 10.60 -8.15 7.39
CA VAL A 56 10.86 -7.64 8.74
C VAL A 56 9.53 -7.49 9.46
N VAL A 57 9.29 -8.34 10.46
CA VAL A 57 8.07 -8.27 11.28
C VAL A 57 8.08 -6.98 12.10
N LYS A 58 7.01 -6.16 11.97
CA LYS A 58 6.92 -4.81 12.54
C LYS A 58 8.09 -3.94 12.06
N GLY A 59 8.31 -3.96 10.75
CA GLY A 59 9.43 -3.32 10.10
C GLY A 59 9.35 -1.80 10.16
N ASP A 60 8.15 -1.24 10.17
CA ASP A 60 7.90 0.19 10.37
C ASP A 60 8.46 0.72 11.70
N LEU A 61 8.48 -0.10 12.75
CA LEU A 61 9.07 0.25 14.04
C LEU A 61 10.59 0.03 14.12
N LYS A 62 11.19 -0.62 13.13
CA LYS A 62 12.58 -1.10 13.18
C LYS A 62 13.47 -0.57 12.07
N CYS A 63 12.89 -0.15 10.95
CA CYS A 63 13.62 0.24 9.75
C CYS A 63 13.08 1.58 9.23
N VAL A 64 13.95 2.58 9.16
CA VAL A 64 13.58 3.94 8.73
C VAL A 64 13.00 3.97 7.33
N CYS A 65 13.53 3.16 6.40
CA CYS A 65 13.00 3.07 5.04
C CYS A 65 11.60 2.47 4.97
N ILE A 66 11.28 1.49 5.82
CA ILE A 66 9.92 0.93 5.93
C ILE A 66 8.99 1.98 6.52
N ALA A 67 9.39 2.68 7.60
CA ALA A 67 8.61 3.76 8.17
C ALA A 67 8.30 4.87 7.15
N ALA A 68 9.29 5.27 6.36
CA ALA A 68 9.12 6.25 5.29
C ALA A 68 8.14 5.76 4.21
N ALA A 69 8.26 4.50 3.77
CA ALA A 69 7.32 3.90 2.82
C ALA A 69 5.89 3.85 3.37
N SER A 70 5.70 3.51 4.66
CA SER A 70 4.40 3.49 5.33
C SER A 70 3.75 4.87 5.39
N ILE A 71 4.53 5.93 5.67
CA ILE A 71 4.05 7.31 5.64
C ILE A 71 3.59 7.69 4.23
N ILE A 72 4.43 7.41 3.22
CA ILE A 72 4.13 7.67 1.81
C ILE A 72 2.82 6.98 1.40
N ALA A 73 2.68 5.69 1.71
CA ALA A 73 1.50 4.91 1.36
C ALA A 73 0.24 5.44 2.06
N LYS A 74 0.33 5.73 3.37
CA LYS A 74 -0.79 6.25 4.17
C LYS A 74 -1.27 7.60 3.68
N VAL A 75 -0.35 8.55 3.48
CA VAL A 75 -0.68 9.90 3.02
C VAL A 75 -1.27 9.85 1.61
N THR A 76 -0.74 8.99 0.72
CA THR A 76 -1.29 8.83 -0.63
C THR A 76 -2.70 8.27 -0.59
N ARG A 77 -2.95 7.19 0.18
CA ARG A 77 -4.30 6.63 0.34
C ARG A 77 -5.28 7.65 0.92
N ASP A 78 -4.86 8.44 1.91
CA ASP A 78 -5.73 9.42 2.54
C ASP A 78 -6.15 10.55 1.60
N ARG A 79 -5.27 10.96 0.66
CA ARG A 79 -5.59 11.91 -0.43
C ARG A 79 -6.61 11.30 -1.40
N ILE A 80 -6.39 10.06 -1.85
CA ILE A 80 -7.34 9.35 -2.73
C ILE A 80 -8.73 9.28 -2.07
N MET A 81 -8.81 9.00 -0.78
CA MET A 81 -10.08 8.96 -0.04
C MET A 81 -10.73 10.35 0.08
N GLN A 82 -9.96 11.43 0.15
CA GLN A 82 -10.50 12.80 0.12
C GLN A 82 -11.06 13.14 -1.27
N GLU A 83 -10.41 12.70 -2.34
CA GLU A 83 -10.92 12.87 -3.70
C GLU A 83 -12.23 12.10 -3.90
N PHE A 84 -12.33 10.88 -3.38
CA PHE A 84 -13.59 10.14 -3.39
C PHE A 84 -14.68 10.78 -2.54
N ASP A 85 -14.33 11.41 -1.42
CA ASP A 85 -15.28 12.17 -0.59
C ASP A 85 -15.90 13.33 -1.37
N GLN A 86 -15.09 14.05 -2.15
CA GLN A 86 -15.59 15.14 -3.00
C GLN A 86 -16.56 14.63 -4.09
N LYS A 87 -16.27 13.46 -4.67
CA LYS A 87 -17.11 12.85 -5.71
C LYS A 87 -18.37 12.19 -5.16
N HIS A 88 -18.29 11.62 -3.95
CA HIS A 88 -19.36 10.87 -3.31
C HIS A 88 -19.52 11.27 -1.83
N PRO A 89 -19.97 12.51 -1.56
CA PRO A 89 -19.98 13.08 -0.20
C PRO A 89 -20.90 12.36 0.77
N VAL A 90 -21.91 11.63 0.28
CA VAL A 90 -22.83 10.83 1.10
C VAL A 90 -22.10 9.78 1.94
N TYR A 91 -21.01 9.22 1.41
CA TYR A 91 -20.25 8.18 2.12
C TYR A 91 -19.31 8.74 3.18
N LYS A 92 -18.91 10.02 3.12
CA LYS A 92 -18.00 10.66 4.10
C LYS A 92 -16.60 10.00 4.16
N PHE A 93 -16.08 9.56 3.02
CA PHE A 93 -14.75 8.93 2.89
C PHE A 93 -13.61 9.74 3.50
N ALA A 94 -13.70 11.07 3.56
CA ALA A 94 -12.68 11.91 4.18
C ALA A 94 -12.49 11.59 5.67
N LYS A 95 -13.54 11.09 6.35
CA LYS A 95 -13.52 10.76 7.78
C LYS A 95 -13.01 9.34 8.04
N HIS A 96 -13.61 8.34 7.39
CA HIS A 96 -13.35 6.93 7.72
C HIS A 96 -12.44 6.22 6.72
N LYS A 97 -12.04 6.86 5.61
CA LYS A 97 -11.06 6.33 4.63
C LYS A 97 -11.41 4.95 4.04
N GLY A 98 -12.71 4.65 3.97
CA GLY A 98 -13.24 3.36 3.52
C GLY A 98 -13.23 2.25 4.59
N TYR A 99 -12.79 2.53 5.81
CA TYR A 99 -12.91 1.57 6.92
C TYR A 99 -14.34 1.55 7.46
N LEU A 100 -14.78 0.35 7.88
CA LEU A 100 -16.03 0.15 8.59
C LEU A 100 -15.91 0.73 10.00
N THR A 101 -16.47 1.92 10.20
CA THR A 101 -16.51 2.61 11.51
C THR A 101 -17.96 2.92 11.91
N LYS A 102 -18.20 3.21 13.18
CA LYS A 102 -19.51 3.70 13.64
C LYS A 102 -19.81 5.03 12.93
N GLY A 103 -20.66 4.99 11.90
CA GLY A 103 -21.01 6.13 11.03
C GLY A 103 -20.64 5.96 9.55
N ALA A 104 -20.08 4.81 9.14
CA ALA A 104 -19.80 4.46 7.74
C ALA A 104 -20.98 3.75 7.03
N LEU A 105 -22.15 3.66 7.68
CA LEU A 105 -23.41 3.11 7.18
C LEU A 105 -24.52 4.15 7.35
#